data_AF-A0A182Y6T0-F1
#
_entry.id   AF-A0A182Y6T0-F1
#
_cell.length_a   1.000
_cell.length_b   1.000
_cell.length_c   1.000
_cell.angle_alpha   90.00
_cell.angle_beta   90.00
_cell.angle_gamma   90.00
#
_symmetry.space_group_name_H-M   'P 1'
#
loop_
_entity.id
_entity.type
_entity.pdbx_description
1 polymer ?
#
loop_
_entity_poly.entity_id
_entity_poly.type
_entity_poly.pdbx_seq_one_letter_code
_entity_poly.pdbx_strand_id
1 'polypeptide(L)'
;MYHRNLAHLNPYELHKHLINEYMLTKPGATKLLQRDTSRDKTDHDVVRENHRFLWDEETVDSWEKQLAKKYYDKLFKEYCISDLSRYKENKVAMRWRIEKEVVVGKGQFVCGDRHCEERTGLRSWEVNFGYQEHGQKRNALVKLRLCPTCSDKLNYRSKKREIKRLKKRDRKAKPASGKRICDEAPTTSSGAQAIAEDNMTGEASHSTETDHISEVGEEKDGSSVPEVVEGSWSKGNEVEEKTREEEFDEFLEDLLL
;
A
#
# COMPACT_ATOMS: atom_id res chain seq x y z
N MET A 1 -65.33 14.84 -25.43
CA MET A 1 -64.04 15.06 -24.77
C MET A 1 -64.32 15.37 -23.31
N TYR A 2 -63.85 14.52 -22.39
CA TYR A 2 -64.03 14.75 -20.96
C TYR A 2 -63.07 15.85 -20.50
N HIS A 3 -63.56 17.06 -20.25
CA HIS A 3 -62.81 18.05 -19.47
C HIS A 3 -62.83 17.60 -18.01
N ARG A 4 -61.75 16.95 -17.56
CA ARG A 4 -61.55 16.65 -16.14
C ARG A 4 -61.42 17.97 -15.38
N ASN A 5 -62.28 18.20 -14.38
CA ASN A 5 -62.18 19.38 -13.52
C ASN A 5 -60.91 19.30 -12.68
N LEU A 6 -59.85 19.98 -13.13
CA LEU A 6 -58.56 20.07 -12.44
C LEU A 6 -58.64 20.81 -11.09
N ALA A 7 -59.74 21.54 -10.85
CA ALA A 7 -59.95 22.36 -9.65
C ALA A 7 -60.18 21.56 -8.34
N HIS A 8 -60.50 20.26 -8.42
CA HIS A 8 -60.77 19.43 -7.23
C HIS A 8 -59.59 18.54 -6.80
N LEU A 9 -58.47 18.56 -7.52
CA LEU A 9 -57.31 17.74 -7.16
C LEU A 9 -56.50 18.39 -6.05
N ASN A 10 -55.91 17.55 -5.20
CA ASN A 10 -54.91 17.98 -4.22
C ASN A 10 -53.75 18.67 -4.97
N PRO A 11 -53.15 19.76 -4.45
CA PRO A 11 -51.98 20.41 -5.05
C PRO A 11 -50.90 19.45 -5.57
N TYR A 12 -50.61 18.35 -4.86
CA TYR A 12 -49.66 17.33 -5.32
C TYR A 12 -50.16 16.56 -6.54
N GLU A 13 -51.44 16.17 -6.56
CA GLU A 13 -52.06 15.43 -7.66
C GLU A 13 -52.24 16.31 -8.90
N LEU A 14 -52.58 17.59 -8.70
CA LEU A 14 -52.63 18.60 -9.76
C LEU A 14 -51.26 18.78 -10.41
N HIS A 15 -50.21 18.95 -9.59
CA HIS A 15 -48.83 19.06 -10.06
C HIS A 15 -48.40 17.81 -10.85
N LYS A 16 -48.68 16.62 -10.33
CA LYS A 16 -48.39 15.35 -11.01
C LYS A 16 -49.13 15.26 -12.35
N HIS A 17 -50.40 15.64 -12.41
CA HIS A 17 -51.18 15.65 -13.64
C HIS A 17 -50.59 16.61 -14.66
N LEU A 18 -50.27 17.85 -14.26
CA LEU A 18 -49.70 18.87 -15.14
C LEU A 18 -48.33 18.47 -15.69
N ILE A 19 -47.47 17.88 -14.86
CA ILE A 19 -46.17 17.36 -15.32
C ILE A 19 -46.36 16.24 -16.33
N ASN A 20 -47.23 15.28 -16.05
CA ASN A 20 -47.48 14.15 -16.94
C ASN A 20 -48.06 14.61 -18.28
N GLU A 21 -49.03 15.52 -18.25
CA GLU A 21 -49.62 16.11 -19.45
C GLU A 21 -48.59 16.90 -20.26
N TYR A 22 -47.75 17.69 -19.58
CA TYR A 22 -46.66 18.44 -20.23
C TYR A 22 -45.61 17.50 -20.87
N MET A 23 -45.26 16.40 -20.20
CA MET A 23 -44.32 15.39 -20.72
C MET A 23 -44.89 14.62 -21.92
N LEU A 24 -46.19 14.32 -21.94
CA LEU A 24 -46.84 13.54 -23.00
C LEU A 24 -47.23 14.38 -24.23
N THR A 25 -47.62 15.65 -24.05
CA THR A 25 -48.16 16.49 -25.15
C THR A 25 -47.09 17.22 -25.95
N LYS A 26 -45.91 17.48 -25.37
CA LYS A 26 -44.82 18.21 -26.04
C LYS A 26 -43.57 17.34 -26.19
N PRO A 27 -43.42 16.60 -27.31
CA PRO A 27 -42.21 15.82 -27.57
C PRO A 27 -40.98 16.76 -27.62
N GLY A 28 -40.08 16.61 -26.64
CA GLY A 28 -38.86 17.43 -26.50
C GLY A 28 -38.89 18.50 -25.40
N ALA A 29 -40.04 18.78 -24.77
CA ALA A 29 -40.13 19.74 -23.68
C ALA A 29 -39.41 19.30 -22.40
N THR A 30 -39.16 18.00 -22.25
CA THR A 30 -38.34 17.42 -21.16
C THR A 30 -36.88 17.87 -21.22
N LYS A 31 -36.37 18.35 -22.37
CA LYS A 31 -35.02 18.92 -22.46
C LYS A 31 -34.87 20.20 -21.65
N LEU A 32 -35.93 21.00 -21.52
CA LEU A 32 -35.93 22.23 -20.71
C LEU A 32 -35.97 21.93 -19.20
N LEU A 33 -36.39 20.72 -18.82
CA LEU A 33 -36.42 20.25 -17.44
C LEU A 33 -35.15 19.49 -17.03
N GLN A 34 -34.19 19.33 -17.95
CA GLN A 34 -32.91 18.71 -17.60
C GLN A 34 -32.15 19.64 -16.64
N ARG A 35 -31.91 19.14 -15.42
CA ARG A 35 -31.00 19.77 -14.45
C ARG A 35 -29.62 19.91 -15.10
N ASP A 36 -29.00 21.05 -14.91
CA ASP A 36 -27.60 21.26 -15.29
C ASP A 36 -26.69 20.44 -14.35
N THR A 37 -26.09 19.38 -14.88
CA THR A 37 -25.18 18.49 -14.15
C THR A 37 -23.72 18.91 -14.25
N SER A 38 -23.41 20.04 -14.90
CA SER A 38 -22.02 20.45 -15.16
C SER A 38 -21.21 20.77 -13.90
N ARG A 39 -21.89 21.14 -12.81
CA ARG A 39 -21.29 21.50 -11.52
C ARG A 39 -21.40 20.41 -10.47
N ASP A 40 -21.96 19.25 -10.82
CA ASP A 40 -22.17 18.16 -9.89
C ASP A 40 -20.84 17.47 -9.61
N LYS A 41 -20.41 17.51 -8.35
CA LYS A 41 -19.23 16.77 -7.87
C LYS A 41 -19.67 15.39 -7.40
N THR A 42 -19.06 14.35 -7.95
CA THR A 42 -19.25 12.99 -7.44
C THR A 42 -18.30 12.75 -6.27
N ASP A 43 -18.66 11.86 -5.35
CA ASP A 43 -17.75 11.37 -4.28
C ASP A 43 -16.39 10.95 -4.84
N HIS A 44 -16.36 10.34 -6.03
CA HIS A 44 -15.13 9.96 -6.70
C HIS A 44 -14.24 11.16 -7.05
N ASP A 45 -14.83 12.27 -7.49
CA ASP A 45 -14.08 13.48 -7.83
C ASP A 45 -13.57 14.17 -6.57
N VAL A 46 -14.38 14.21 -5.50
CA VAL A 46 -13.97 14.72 -4.18
C VAL A 46 -12.76 13.95 -3.64
N VAL A 47 -12.78 12.62 -3.74
CA VAL A 47 -11.65 11.78 -3.35
C VAL A 47 -10.44 12.03 -4.25
N ARG A 48 -10.62 12.20 -5.56
CA ARG A 48 -9.53 12.50 -6.48
C ARG A 48 -8.90 13.87 -6.22
N GLU A 49 -9.66 14.86 -5.77
CA GLU A 49 -9.14 16.19 -5.41
C GLU A 49 -8.35 16.16 -4.10
N ASN A 50 -8.84 15.41 -3.10
CA ASN A 50 -8.31 15.42 -1.74
C ASN A 50 -7.43 14.20 -1.37
N HIS A 51 -7.17 13.28 -2.30
CA HIS A 51 -6.34 12.11 -2.01
C HIS A 51 -4.93 12.53 -1.60
N ARG A 52 -4.42 11.89 -0.56
CA ARG A 52 -3.03 11.98 -0.13
C ARG A 52 -2.38 10.61 -0.23
N PHE A 53 -1.10 10.59 -0.59
CA PHE A 53 -0.37 9.33 -0.72
C PHE A 53 -0.06 8.72 0.66
N LEU A 54 0.29 9.56 1.63
CA LEU A 54 0.38 9.21 3.05
C LEU A 54 -0.43 10.24 3.84
N TRP A 55 -1.27 9.74 4.74
CA TRP A 55 -1.95 10.57 5.73
C TRP A 55 -1.09 10.61 6.98
N ASP A 56 -0.58 11.79 7.32
CA ASP A 56 0.00 12.05 8.64
C ASP A 56 -1.15 12.05 9.67
N GLU A 57 -0.89 11.77 10.95
CA GLU A 57 -1.90 11.70 12.04
C GLU A 57 -2.67 13.02 12.30
N GLU A 58 -2.49 14.02 11.45
CA GLU A 58 -3.16 15.31 11.51
C GLU A 58 -4.69 15.16 11.46
N THR A 59 -5.35 15.96 12.30
CA THR A 59 -6.81 16.00 12.43
C THR A 59 -7.45 16.43 11.10
N VAL A 60 -8.58 15.81 10.78
CA VAL A 60 -9.23 15.97 9.48
C VAL A 60 -10.24 17.10 9.56
N ASP A 61 -9.93 18.26 8.98
CA ASP A 61 -10.75 19.47 9.17
C ASP A 61 -12.04 19.50 8.33
N SER A 62 -12.07 18.79 7.20
CA SER A 62 -13.14 18.86 6.20
C SER A 62 -13.72 17.48 5.93
N TRP A 63 -15.05 17.42 5.72
CA TRP A 63 -15.76 16.20 5.33
C TRP A 63 -15.14 15.53 4.09
N GLU A 64 -14.69 16.32 3.11
CA GLU A 64 -14.06 15.80 1.89
C GLU A 64 -12.76 15.04 2.19
N LYS A 65 -11.94 15.61 3.09
CA LYS A 65 -10.72 14.98 3.59
C LYS A 65 -11.07 13.72 4.40
N GLN A 66 -12.14 13.76 5.20
CA GLN A 66 -12.55 12.60 6.00
C GLN A 66 -13.05 11.45 5.14
N LEU A 67 -13.75 11.75 4.05
CA LEU A 67 -14.14 10.79 3.03
C LEU A 67 -12.89 10.15 2.40
N ALA A 68 -11.94 10.97 1.95
CA ALA A 68 -10.69 10.49 1.36
C ALA A 68 -9.87 9.63 2.35
N LYS A 69 -9.82 9.99 3.64
CA LYS A 69 -9.19 9.19 4.70
C LYS A 69 -9.87 7.83 4.87
N LYS A 70 -11.21 7.80 4.95
CA LYS A 70 -11.97 6.53 5.02
C LYS A 70 -11.66 5.60 3.85
N TYR A 71 -11.49 6.14 2.63
CA TYR A 71 -11.04 5.34 1.49
C TYR A 71 -9.60 4.88 1.66
N TYR A 72 -8.69 5.78 2.04
CA TYR A 72 -7.29 5.45 2.28
C TYR A 72 -7.11 4.32 3.29
N ASP A 73 -7.87 4.30 4.38
CA ASP A 73 -7.78 3.28 5.42
C ASP A 73 -8.22 1.89 4.92
N LYS A 74 -9.18 1.84 3.99
CA LYS A 74 -9.62 0.61 3.32
C LYS A 74 -8.58 0.02 2.36
N LEU A 75 -7.58 0.79 1.91
CA LEU A 75 -6.55 0.29 1.01
C LEU A 75 -5.53 -0.60 1.74
N PHE A 76 -5.23 -1.75 1.14
CA PHE A 76 -4.13 -2.63 1.56
C PHE A 76 -2.78 -2.12 1.06
N LYS A 77 -2.00 -1.51 1.96
CA LYS A 77 -0.77 -0.76 1.66
C LYS A 77 0.53 -1.47 2.05
N GLU A 78 0.49 -2.77 2.31
CA GLU A 78 1.69 -3.51 2.75
C GLU A 78 2.71 -3.70 1.64
N TYR A 79 2.25 -4.09 0.44
CA TYR A 79 3.10 -4.39 -0.70
C TYR A 79 2.66 -3.59 -1.92
N CYS A 80 3.64 -3.04 -2.65
CA CYS A 80 3.44 -2.38 -3.94
C CYS A 80 3.60 -3.36 -5.11
N ILE A 81 3.11 -2.94 -6.28
CA ILE A 81 3.44 -3.53 -7.56
C ILE A 81 4.36 -2.59 -8.32
N SER A 82 5.38 -3.16 -8.96
CA SER A 82 6.31 -2.45 -9.82
C SER A 82 6.07 -2.79 -11.28
N ASP A 83 6.37 -1.85 -12.16
CA ASP A 83 6.56 -2.09 -13.58
C ASP A 83 8.06 -1.93 -13.90
N LEU A 84 8.72 -3.06 -14.14
CA LEU A 84 10.15 -3.11 -14.45
C LEU A 84 10.42 -3.04 -15.95
N SER A 85 9.44 -2.78 -16.82
CA SER A 85 9.62 -2.84 -18.28
C SER A 85 10.75 -1.94 -18.80
N ARG A 86 10.95 -0.76 -18.18
CA ARG A 86 11.99 0.22 -18.56
C ARG A 86 13.20 0.25 -17.61
N TYR A 87 13.50 -0.89 -16.97
CA TYR A 87 14.62 -1.00 -16.01
C TYR A 87 15.99 -0.63 -16.61
N LYS A 88 16.20 -0.84 -17.92
CA LYS A 88 17.45 -0.46 -18.63
C LYS A 88 17.69 1.06 -18.61
N GLU A 89 16.63 1.86 -18.62
CA GLU A 89 16.67 3.32 -18.49
C GLU A 89 16.69 3.79 -17.04
N ASN A 90 16.69 2.86 -16.06
CA ASN A 90 16.57 3.16 -14.64
C ASN A 90 15.25 3.87 -14.28
N LYS A 91 14.20 3.61 -15.06
CA LYS A 91 12.85 4.07 -14.79
C LYS A 91 12.04 2.87 -14.32
N VAL A 92 11.57 2.95 -13.08
CA VAL A 92 10.69 1.95 -12.47
C VAL A 92 9.44 2.69 -12.04
N ALA A 93 8.28 2.22 -12.47
CA ALA A 93 7.00 2.74 -11.99
C ALA A 93 6.50 1.83 -10.87
N MET A 94 5.83 2.41 -9.88
CA MET A 94 5.23 1.68 -8.78
C MET A 94 3.81 2.17 -8.54
N ARG A 95 2.95 1.28 -8.07
CA ARG A 95 1.60 1.62 -7.61
C ARG A 95 1.15 0.68 -6.51
N TRP A 96 0.16 1.13 -5.74
CA TRP A 96 -0.57 0.25 -4.84
C TRP A 96 -1.36 -0.82 -5.60
N ARG A 97 -1.62 -1.93 -4.91
CA ARG A 97 -2.38 -3.06 -5.45
C ARG A 97 -3.85 -2.69 -5.61
N ILE A 98 -4.49 -3.24 -6.64
CA ILE A 98 -5.95 -3.19 -6.75
C ILE A 98 -6.58 -4.40 -6.06
N GLU A 99 -7.86 -4.33 -5.73
CA GLU A 99 -8.62 -5.41 -5.10
C GLU A 99 -8.42 -6.77 -5.79
N LYS A 100 -8.57 -6.82 -7.12
CA LYS A 100 -8.37 -8.05 -7.91
C LYS A 100 -6.97 -8.67 -7.71
N GLU A 101 -5.94 -7.84 -7.57
CA GLU A 101 -4.56 -8.30 -7.36
C GLU A 101 -4.32 -8.75 -5.91
N VAL A 102 -4.98 -8.11 -4.95
CA VAL A 102 -4.94 -8.53 -3.54
C VAL A 102 -5.58 -9.90 -3.38
N VAL A 103 -6.76 -10.13 -3.99
CA VAL A 103 -7.45 -11.43 -3.96
C VAL A 103 -6.59 -12.54 -4.60
N VAL A 104 -5.88 -12.24 -5.69
CA VAL A 104 -4.95 -13.18 -6.34
C VAL A 104 -3.66 -13.38 -5.53
N GLY A 105 -3.34 -12.48 -4.61
CA GLY A 105 -2.09 -12.51 -3.83
C GLY A 105 -0.87 -11.99 -4.58
N LYS A 106 -1.06 -11.14 -5.60
CA LYS A 106 0.05 -10.54 -6.36
C LYS A 106 0.85 -9.57 -5.48
N GLY A 107 2.17 -9.63 -5.57
CA GLY A 107 3.09 -8.89 -4.70
C GLY A 107 3.30 -9.50 -3.30
N GLN A 108 2.55 -10.55 -2.93
CA GLN A 108 2.75 -11.28 -1.67
C GLN A 108 3.13 -12.73 -1.92
N PHE A 109 2.32 -13.50 -2.65
CA PHE A 109 2.62 -14.89 -3.04
C PHE A 109 3.10 -15.01 -4.48
N VAL A 110 2.80 -14.02 -5.30
CA VAL A 110 3.24 -13.91 -6.70
C VAL A 110 4.15 -12.69 -6.83
N CYS A 111 5.07 -12.72 -7.79
CA CYS A 111 5.99 -11.62 -8.07
C CYS A 111 5.24 -10.29 -8.22
N GLY A 112 5.78 -9.24 -7.60
CA GLY A 112 5.24 -7.89 -7.65
C GLY A 112 5.50 -7.14 -8.95
N ASP A 113 6.12 -7.76 -9.96
CA ASP A 113 6.24 -7.15 -11.29
C ASP A 113 4.92 -7.30 -12.07
N ARG A 114 4.50 -6.25 -12.77
CA ARG A 114 3.23 -6.25 -13.53
C ARG A 114 3.17 -7.39 -14.54
N HIS A 115 4.29 -7.70 -15.19
CA HIS A 115 4.39 -8.67 -16.28
C HIS A 115 4.94 -10.03 -15.86
N CYS A 116 5.13 -10.28 -14.56
CA CYS A 116 5.68 -11.54 -14.05
C CYS A 116 4.64 -12.26 -13.17
N GLU A 117 4.61 -13.60 -13.29
CA GLU A 117 3.69 -14.47 -12.54
C GLU A 117 4.43 -15.54 -11.73
N GLU A 118 5.74 -15.38 -11.56
CA GLU A 118 6.58 -16.30 -10.80
C GLU A 118 6.20 -16.30 -9.31
N ARG A 119 6.15 -17.51 -8.71
CA ARG A 119 5.75 -17.72 -7.31
C ARG A 119 6.89 -18.23 -6.44
N THR A 120 8.01 -18.63 -7.04
CA THR A 120 9.13 -19.24 -6.32
C THR A 120 10.19 -18.21 -5.90
N GLY A 121 10.78 -18.40 -4.72
CA GLY A 121 11.97 -17.66 -4.28
C GLY A 121 11.80 -16.14 -4.15
N LEU A 122 10.61 -15.67 -3.75
CA LEU A 122 10.31 -14.25 -3.62
C LEU A 122 11.08 -13.59 -2.46
N ARG A 123 11.79 -12.51 -2.76
CA ARG A 123 12.48 -11.66 -1.78
C ARG A 123 11.76 -10.33 -1.59
N SER A 124 11.71 -9.87 -0.35
CA SER A 124 11.17 -8.55 0.01
C SER A 124 12.27 -7.49 -0.11
N TRP A 125 11.92 -6.36 -0.71
CA TRP A 125 12.76 -5.20 -0.92
C TRP A 125 12.06 -3.97 -0.35
N GLU A 126 12.84 -3.08 0.23
CA GLU A 126 12.38 -1.75 0.62
C GLU A 126 12.97 -0.75 -0.36
N VAL A 127 12.10 0.00 -1.03
CA VAL A 127 12.50 0.90 -2.11
C VAL A 127 11.99 2.30 -1.83
N ASN A 128 12.86 3.29 -2.00
CA ASN A 128 12.48 4.69 -1.92
C ASN A 128 11.61 5.06 -3.13
N PHE A 129 10.39 5.46 -2.85
CA PHE A 129 9.43 5.99 -3.81
C PHE A 129 9.34 7.50 -3.64
N GLY A 130 9.87 8.24 -4.62
CA GLY A 130 9.70 9.69 -4.70
C GLY A 130 8.41 10.04 -5.44
N TYR A 131 7.52 10.78 -4.80
CA TYR A 131 6.25 11.24 -5.35
C TYR A 131 6.11 12.75 -5.21
N GLN A 132 5.19 13.34 -5.98
CA GLN A 132 4.88 14.76 -5.89
C GLN A 132 3.45 14.92 -5.38
N GLU A 133 3.30 15.68 -4.30
CA GLU A 133 2.02 15.93 -3.64
C GLU A 133 1.86 17.44 -3.45
N HIS A 134 0.77 18.01 -3.96
CA HIS A 134 0.50 19.45 -3.96
C HIS A 134 1.71 20.32 -4.39
N GLY A 135 2.47 19.85 -5.40
CA GLY A 135 3.65 20.55 -5.92
C GLY A 135 4.96 20.28 -5.16
N GLN A 136 4.92 19.68 -3.97
CA GLN A 136 6.10 19.35 -3.18
C GLN A 136 6.59 17.92 -3.47
N LYS A 137 7.92 17.73 -3.53
CA LYS A 137 8.51 16.39 -3.69
C LYS A 137 8.63 15.74 -2.32
N ARG A 138 7.99 14.59 -2.16
CA ARG A 138 8.02 13.76 -0.96
C ARG A 138 8.60 12.40 -1.29
N ASN A 139 9.15 11.72 -0.29
CA ASN A 139 9.71 10.38 -0.42
C ASN A 139 9.06 9.47 0.61
N ALA A 140 8.74 8.24 0.23
CA ALA A 140 8.27 7.20 1.13
C ALA A 140 9.03 5.90 0.88
N LEU A 141 9.23 5.10 1.91
CA LEU A 141 9.78 3.76 1.77
C LEU A 141 8.63 2.78 1.56
N VAL A 142 8.64 2.08 0.42
CA VAL A 142 7.60 1.10 0.09
C VAL A 142 8.18 -0.31 0.02
N LYS A 143 7.41 -1.30 0.44
CA LYS A 143 7.82 -2.71 0.40
C LYS A 143 7.38 -3.34 -0.91
N LEU A 144 8.27 -4.11 -1.52
CA LEU A 144 8.08 -4.76 -2.82
C LEU A 144 8.58 -6.20 -2.74
N ARG A 145 7.78 -7.18 -3.16
CA ARG A 145 8.21 -8.58 -3.20
C ARG A 145 8.46 -9.03 -4.63
N LEU A 146 9.68 -9.48 -4.94
CA LEU A 146 10.08 -9.84 -6.30
C LEU A 146 10.76 -11.20 -6.35
N CYS A 147 10.61 -11.91 -7.48
CA CYS A 147 11.41 -13.09 -7.79
C CYS A 147 12.88 -12.72 -8.08
N PRO A 148 13.82 -13.70 -8.11
CA PRO A 148 15.25 -13.41 -8.32
C PRO A 148 15.53 -12.68 -9.63
N THR A 149 14.86 -13.05 -10.73
CA THR A 149 15.05 -12.42 -12.04
C THR A 149 14.61 -10.95 -12.05
N CYS A 150 13.50 -10.63 -11.41
CA CYS A 150 13.01 -9.25 -11.27
C CYS A 150 13.84 -8.44 -10.27
N SER A 151 14.34 -9.08 -9.21
CA SER A 151 15.29 -8.46 -8.28
C SER A 151 16.58 -8.01 -8.98
N ASP A 152 17.08 -8.80 -9.92
CA ASP A 152 18.24 -8.43 -10.75
C ASP A 152 17.94 -7.23 -11.67
N LYS A 153 16.72 -7.15 -12.22
CA LYS A 153 16.26 -6.00 -13.02
C LYS A 153 16.18 -4.72 -12.18
N LEU A 154 15.67 -4.82 -10.94
CA LEU A 154 15.61 -3.68 -10.02
C LEU A 154 17.02 -3.13 -9.72
N ASN A 155 18.00 -4.02 -9.52
CA ASN A 155 19.39 -3.67 -9.22
C ASN A 155 20.30 -3.55 -10.47
N TYR A 156 19.73 -3.43 -11.66
CA TYR A 156 20.51 -3.48 -12.91
C TYR A 156 21.61 -2.40 -12.97
N ARG A 157 21.33 -1.18 -12.49
CA ARG A 157 22.29 -0.06 -12.54
C ARG A 157 23.34 -0.11 -11.42
N SER A 158 22.97 -0.56 -10.22
CA SER A 158 23.91 -0.73 -9.11
C SER A 158 24.93 -1.80 -9.47
N LYS A 159 24.48 -2.98 -9.94
CA LYS A 159 25.34 -4.05 -10.44
C LYS A 159 26.21 -3.59 -11.61
N LYS A 160 25.66 -2.85 -12.59
CA LYS A 160 26.46 -2.30 -13.71
C LYS A 160 27.53 -1.29 -13.25
N ARG A 161 27.23 -0.47 -12.23
CA ARG A 161 28.20 0.47 -11.64
C ARG A 161 29.31 -0.27 -10.89
N GLU A 162 28.95 -1.30 -10.14
CA GLU A 162 29.88 -2.14 -9.40
C GLU A 162 30.83 -2.91 -10.32
N ILE A 163 30.32 -3.57 -11.35
CA ILE A 163 31.13 -4.26 -12.36
C ILE A 163 32.11 -3.30 -13.05
N LYS A 164 31.68 -2.07 -13.37
CA LYS A 164 32.58 -1.04 -13.93
C LYS A 164 33.68 -0.64 -12.95
N ARG A 165 33.36 -0.52 -11.65
CA ARG A 165 34.36 -0.21 -10.61
C ARG A 165 35.36 -1.34 -10.43
N LEU A 166 34.90 -2.60 -10.43
CA LEU A 166 35.77 -3.77 -10.31
C LEU A 166 36.73 -3.89 -11.50
N LYS A 167 36.22 -3.78 -12.73
CA LYS A 167 37.07 -3.76 -13.95
C LYS A 167 38.10 -2.63 -13.95
N LYS A 168 37.79 -1.47 -13.36
CA LYS A 168 38.75 -0.37 -13.20
C LYS A 168 39.84 -0.70 -12.17
N ARG A 169 39.49 -1.37 -11.07
CA ARG A 169 40.45 -1.87 -10.07
C ARG A 169 41.37 -2.93 -10.68
N ASP A 170 40.82 -3.91 -11.40
CA ASP A 170 41.60 -4.98 -12.03
C ASP A 170 42.58 -4.44 -13.08
N ARG A 171 42.16 -3.43 -13.87
CA ARG A 171 43.06 -2.73 -14.81
C ARG A 171 44.17 -1.95 -14.11
N LYS A 172 43.94 -1.44 -12.91
CA LYS A 172 44.94 -0.71 -12.11
C LYS A 172 45.86 -1.64 -11.32
N ALA A 173 45.39 -2.86 -11.03
CA ALA A 173 46.13 -3.90 -10.31
C ALA A 173 47.04 -4.74 -11.20
N LYS A 174 46.86 -4.73 -12.53
CA LYS A 174 47.85 -5.28 -13.47
C LYS A 174 49.01 -4.29 -13.62
N PRO A 175 50.21 -4.56 -13.08
CA PRO A 175 51.38 -3.73 -13.35
C PRO A 175 51.74 -3.82 -14.84
N ALA A 176 52.32 -2.75 -15.38
CA ALA A 176 52.87 -2.69 -16.74
C ALA A 176 54.07 -3.64 -16.90
N SER A 177 53.84 -4.95 -16.88
CA SER A 177 54.80 -5.97 -17.28
C SER A 177 54.49 -6.33 -18.73
N GLY A 178 55.22 -5.72 -19.66
CA GLY A 178 55.01 -5.98 -21.07
C GLY A 178 55.76 -5.05 -22.02
N LYS A 179 57.01 -4.67 -21.71
CA LYS A 179 57.96 -4.25 -22.74
C LYS A 179 59.18 -5.18 -22.66
N ARG A 180 59.13 -6.28 -23.40
CA ARG A 180 60.31 -6.99 -23.87
C ARG A 180 60.13 -7.22 -25.36
N ILE A 181 60.99 -6.55 -26.12
CA ILE A 181 61.33 -6.90 -27.50
C ILE A 181 62.36 -8.02 -27.40
N CYS A 182 62.15 -9.13 -28.09
CA CYS A 182 63.05 -9.65 -29.13
C CYS A 182 62.57 -11.03 -29.63
N ASP A 183 62.74 -11.20 -30.93
CA ASP A 183 62.35 -12.30 -31.80
C ASP A 183 63.07 -13.64 -31.56
N GLU A 184 62.65 -14.61 -32.38
CA GLU A 184 63.19 -15.93 -32.70
C GLU A 184 62.73 -17.17 -31.92
N ALA A 185 62.02 -18.03 -32.66
CA ALA A 185 62.03 -19.49 -32.53
C ALA A 185 63.12 -20.04 -33.47
N PRO A 186 63.72 -21.24 -33.23
CA PRO A 186 63.02 -22.50 -33.50
C PRO A 186 63.33 -23.71 -32.59
N THR A 187 62.34 -24.60 -32.52
CA THR A 187 62.37 -26.08 -32.55
C THR A 187 63.65 -26.84 -32.14
N THR A 188 63.61 -27.69 -31.09
CA THR A 188 63.69 -29.18 -31.14
C THR A 188 63.80 -29.87 -29.76
N SER A 189 62.94 -30.87 -29.56
CA SER A 189 63.07 -32.20 -28.90
C SER A 189 63.68 -32.45 -27.49
N SER A 190 62.94 -33.32 -26.76
CA SER A 190 63.35 -34.36 -25.77
C SER A 190 63.93 -33.90 -24.42
N GLY A 191 63.62 -34.47 -23.24
CA GLY A 191 62.86 -35.64 -22.78
C GLY A 191 63.16 -35.88 -21.27
N ALA A 192 62.40 -36.76 -20.61
CA ALA A 192 62.53 -37.29 -19.21
C ALA A 192 62.09 -36.33 -18.06
N GLN A 193 61.09 -36.60 -17.20
CA GLN A 193 60.69 -37.73 -16.31
C GLN A 193 61.16 -37.58 -14.84
N ALA A 194 60.25 -38.00 -13.92
CA ALA A 194 60.37 -38.35 -12.50
C ALA A 194 60.09 -37.24 -11.44
N ILE A 195 58.96 -37.29 -10.69
CA ILE A 195 58.68 -37.93 -9.35
C ILE A 195 59.16 -36.99 -8.19
N ALA A 196 58.51 -36.72 -7.04
CA ALA A 196 57.51 -37.34 -6.15
C ALA A 196 56.70 -36.24 -5.39
N GLU A 197 55.44 -36.45 -5.01
CA GLU A 197 54.93 -36.74 -3.63
C GLU A 197 55.32 -35.73 -2.53
N ASP A 198 54.33 -35.08 -1.90
CA ASP A 198 54.08 -35.26 -0.47
C ASP A 198 52.69 -34.73 -0.04
N ASN A 199 52.24 -35.33 1.06
CA ASN A 199 50.94 -35.42 1.69
C ASN A 199 50.82 -34.39 2.84
N MET A 200 49.64 -33.84 3.17
CA MET A 200 49.30 -33.55 4.57
C MET A 200 47.83 -33.17 4.81
N THR A 201 47.41 -33.58 6.00
CA THR A 201 46.09 -33.86 6.56
C THR A 201 45.55 -32.77 7.49
N GLY A 202 44.26 -32.90 7.82
CA GLY A 202 43.63 -32.40 9.07
C GLY A 202 42.60 -31.28 8.87
N GLU A 203 41.51 -31.16 9.62
CA GLU A 203 40.60 -32.01 10.41
C GLU A 203 39.56 -31.04 11.04
N ALA A 204 38.32 -31.51 11.25
CA ALA A 204 37.31 -31.01 12.22
C ALA A 204 36.82 -29.53 12.10
N SER A 205 35.59 -29.09 12.41
CA SER A 205 34.42 -29.58 13.17
C SER A 205 33.25 -28.62 12.84
N HIS A 206 32.03 -29.10 12.55
CA HIS A 206 30.91 -29.38 13.48
C HIS A 206 30.33 -28.15 14.21
N SER A 207 29.09 -27.78 13.87
CA SER A 207 27.98 -27.59 14.83
C SER A 207 26.66 -27.37 14.06
N THR A 208 25.65 -28.07 14.57
CA THR A 208 24.33 -28.33 14.02
C THR A 208 23.38 -27.91 15.11
N GLU A 209 22.42 -27.01 14.88
CA GLU A 209 21.32 -26.80 15.84
C GLU A 209 20.01 -26.56 15.10
N THR A 210 19.02 -27.38 15.47
CA THR A 210 17.62 -27.40 15.01
C THR A 210 16.70 -27.20 16.22
N ASP A 211 15.75 -26.29 16.07
CA ASP A 211 14.33 -26.28 16.46
C ASP A 211 13.76 -26.59 17.87
N HIS A 212 12.73 -25.78 18.19
CA HIS A 212 11.41 -26.07 18.82
C HIS A 212 11.04 -25.58 20.26
N ILE A 213 10.21 -24.50 20.30
CA ILE A 213 8.82 -24.34 20.85
C ILE A 213 8.47 -24.25 22.38
N SER A 214 7.80 -23.12 22.73
CA SER A 214 6.69 -22.78 23.72
C SER A 214 6.78 -23.19 25.22
N GLU A 215 6.13 -22.60 26.25
CA GLU A 215 5.04 -21.61 26.47
C GLU A 215 4.97 -21.25 28.00
N VAL A 216 4.33 -20.11 28.34
CA VAL A 216 3.57 -19.67 29.57
C VAL A 216 4.14 -19.76 31.01
N GLY A 217 3.90 -18.68 31.78
CA GLY A 217 3.74 -18.72 33.26
C GLY A 217 3.80 -17.34 33.97
N GLU A 218 2.64 -16.84 34.43
CA GLU A 218 2.44 -15.69 35.36
C GLU A 218 2.80 -16.02 36.82
N GLU A 219 3.19 -15.04 37.66
CA GLU A 219 2.88 -15.01 39.11
C GLU A 219 3.03 -13.61 39.78
N LYS A 220 2.25 -13.43 40.88
CA LYS A 220 2.37 -12.55 42.09
C LYS A 220 1.67 -11.18 42.09
N ASP A 221 0.97 -10.70 43.13
CA ASP A 221 0.70 -11.07 44.55
C ASP A 221 -0.55 -10.23 44.98
N GLY A 222 -1.58 -10.71 45.71
CA GLY A 222 -1.72 -10.70 47.19
C GLY A 222 -1.71 -9.28 47.83
N SER A 223 -2.57 -8.81 48.76
CA SER A 223 -3.74 -9.26 49.53
C SER A 223 -4.23 -8.10 50.45
N SER A 224 -5.52 -8.14 50.84
CA SER A 224 -6.15 -7.69 52.12
C SER A 224 -6.57 -6.22 52.42
N VAL A 225 -7.70 -6.14 53.15
CA VAL A 225 -8.73 -5.09 53.42
C VAL A 225 -8.68 -4.64 54.91
N PRO A 226 -9.67 -3.98 55.56
CA PRO A 226 -10.43 -2.71 55.38
C PRO A 226 -10.27 -1.73 56.58
N GLU A 227 -10.83 -0.50 56.52
CA GLU A 227 -11.29 0.20 57.74
C GLU A 227 -12.45 1.19 57.44
N VAL A 228 -13.42 1.23 58.36
CA VAL A 228 -14.72 1.91 58.33
C VAL A 228 -14.64 3.20 59.13
N VAL A 229 -15.31 4.28 58.67
CA VAL A 229 -15.90 5.30 59.56
C VAL A 229 -17.10 5.98 58.91
N GLU A 230 -18.21 5.97 59.63
CA GLU A 230 -19.51 6.60 59.34
C GLU A 230 -19.51 8.12 59.61
N GLY A 231 -20.43 8.85 58.96
CA GLY A 231 -21.04 10.03 59.58
C GLY A 231 -21.47 11.19 58.67
N SER A 232 -22.78 11.25 58.40
CA SER A 232 -23.61 12.48 58.48
C SER A 232 -23.42 13.63 57.45
N TRP A 233 -24.27 13.65 56.41
CA TRP A 233 -25.34 14.66 56.20
C TRP A 233 -25.98 14.52 54.81
N SER A 234 -27.22 14.02 54.79
CA SER A 234 -28.10 14.08 53.63
C SER A 234 -28.67 15.49 53.48
N LYS A 235 -28.45 16.13 52.32
CA LYS A 235 -29.29 17.25 51.86
C LYS A 235 -29.23 17.42 50.34
N GLY A 236 -30.34 17.08 49.68
CA GLY A 236 -30.68 17.52 48.32
C GLY A 236 -30.46 16.46 47.23
N ASN A 237 -31.56 15.92 46.71
CA ASN A 237 -31.59 15.19 45.45
C ASN A 237 -31.35 16.21 44.32
N GLU A 238 -30.13 16.31 43.80
CA GLU A 238 -29.88 16.94 42.50
C GLU A 238 -30.43 15.98 41.44
N VAL A 239 -31.61 16.29 40.91
CA VAL A 239 -32.00 15.76 39.61
C VAL A 239 -31.08 16.49 38.63
N GLU A 240 -30.00 15.83 38.23
CA GLU A 240 -29.24 16.28 37.08
C GLU A 240 -30.21 16.40 35.90
N GLU A 241 -30.32 17.60 35.32
CA GLU A 241 -31.05 17.77 34.07
C GLU A 241 -30.34 16.90 33.03
N LYS A 242 -31.01 15.83 32.59
CA LYS A 242 -30.51 14.92 31.56
C LYS A 242 -29.97 15.74 30.40
N THR A 243 -28.77 15.39 29.97
CA THR A 243 -28.15 16.08 28.85
C THR A 243 -28.98 15.81 27.59
N ARG A 244 -29.01 16.77 26.67
CA ARG A 244 -29.76 16.65 25.42
C ARG A 244 -29.40 15.37 24.64
N GLU A 245 -28.19 14.85 24.78
CA GLU A 245 -27.76 13.63 24.10
C GLU A 245 -28.45 12.38 24.68
N GLU A 246 -28.66 12.34 26.00
CA GLU A 246 -29.37 11.24 26.69
C GLU A 246 -30.86 11.20 26.35
N GLU A 247 -31.51 12.36 26.15
CA GLU A 247 -32.89 12.41 25.68
C GLU A 247 -33.04 11.88 24.24
N PHE A 248 -32.02 12.10 23.40
CA PHE A 248 -32.01 11.59 22.02
C PHE A 248 -31.77 10.08 22.00
N ASP A 249 -30.93 9.56 22.87
CA ASP A 249 -30.66 8.12 22.97
C ASP A 249 -31.88 7.37 23.53
N GLU A 250 -32.57 7.87 24.56
CA GLU A 250 -33.82 7.28 25.05
C GLU A 250 -34.92 7.28 23.98
N PHE A 251 -35.01 8.35 23.17
CA PHE A 251 -35.96 8.41 22.05
C PHE A 251 -35.64 7.39 20.94
N LEU A 252 -34.36 7.15 20.66
CA LEU A 252 -33.94 6.15 19.68
C LEU A 252 -34.19 4.72 20.16
N GLU A 253 -34.03 4.46 21.46
CA GLU A 253 -34.31 3.16 22.06
C GLU A 253 -35.81 2.81 22.02
N ASP A 254 -36.69 3.78 22.31
CA ASP A 254 -38.16 3.58 22.29
C ASP A 254 -38.72 3.38 20.87
N LEU A 255 -37.99 3.81 19.83
CA LEU A 255 -38.36 3.61 18.42
C LEU A 255 -37.92 2.26 17.85
N LEU A 256 -36.99 1.56 18.54
CA LEU A 256 -36.40 0.30 18.09
C LEU A 256 -36.95 -0.94 18.82
N LEU A 257 -37.82 -0.75 19.83
CA LEU A 257 -38.69 -1.79 20.40
C LEU A 257 -40.03 -1.89 19.64
#